data_AF-A0A7Y4QSE0-F1
#
_entry.id   AF-A0A7Y4QSE0-F1
#
_cell.length_a   1.000
_cell.length_b   1.000
_cell.length_c   1.000
_cell.angle_alpha   90.00
_cell.angle_beta   90.00
_cell.angle_gamma   90.00
#
_symmetry.space_group_name_H-M   'P 1'
#
loop_
_entity.id
_entity.type
_entity.pdbx_description
1 polymer ?
#
loop_
_entity_poly.entity_id
_entity_poly.type
_entity_poly.pdbx_seq_one_letter_code
_entity_poly.pdbx_strand_id
1 'polypeptide(L)'
;MKIKKFTCVNCGAPKVNEYKSPYIMCDYCGSFTDIDYTLGLDKWNESTVKTLNYQATKIALMNKIQAALQRGDKEQYFSLQKDFWDYYYRTFPAYLPPSIDDGYKYRDYLEVCAESSTEYGFDPKWQEYGVKQQQLQHSLTYYNDGTGNKVESTGFFRLADFFVGMTKDGMRVFYENPKYAIMHDLIPEQVHMKMKMSMFVQVWIPYLTDADQERFLKMTGFSMQYVDIERPAGRTGECEHCKAEIYIPEGSYKVHCESCHKNTKVQQQFKCMSCGADNKVPEFPAKPIDCEFCGVENRLIQRLFG
;
A
#
# COMPACT_ATOMS: atom_id res chain seq x y z
N MET A 1 6.80 9.54 -20.79
CA MET A 1 6.64 9.73 -19.33
C MET A 1 7.12 8.45 -18.67
N LYS A 2 8.03 8.55 -17.70
CA LYS A 2 8.49 7.38 -16.95
C LYS A 2 7.48 7.05 -15.88
N ILE A 3 6.93 5.85 -15.94
CA ILE A 3 6.03 5.33 -14.91
C ILE A 3 6.54 3.97 -14.46
N LYS A 4 6.35 3.68 -13.17
CA LYS A 4 6.65 2.36 -12.62
C LYS A 4 5.87 1.31 -13.42
N LYS A 5 6.58 0.37 -14.04
CA LYS A 5 6.02 -0.80 -14.70
C LYS A 5 5.30 -1.61 -13.63
N PHE A 6 3.97 -1.63 -13.69
CA PHE A 6 3.15 -2.46 -12.84
C PHE A 6 2.08 -3.15 -13.67
N THR A 7 1.56 -4.24 -13.09
CA THR A 7 0.40 -4.97 -13.59
C THR A 7 -0.67 -4.92 -12.51
N CYS A 8 -1.87 -4.43 -12.83
CA CYS A 8 -2.91 -4.29 -11.82
C CYS A 8 -3.24 -5.65 -11.19
N VAL A 9 -3.19 -5.75 -9.85
CA VAL A 9 -3.51 -6.97 -9.09
C VAL A 9 -4.94 -7.42 -9.38
N ASN A 10 -5.86 -6.47 -9.55
CA ASN A 10 -7.25 -6.77 -9.87
C ASN A 10 -7.47 -7.02 -11.37
N CYS A 11 -7.09 -6.11 -12.27
CA CYS A 11 -7.49 -6.16 -13.68
C CYS A 11 -6.36 -6.50 -14.68
N GLY A 12 -5.10 -6.47 -14.24
CA GLY A 12 -3.92 -6.87 -15.04
C GLY A 12 -3.47 -5.82 -16.04
N ALA A 13 -4.17 -4.69 -16.11
CA ALA A 13 -3.79 -3.58 -16.96
C ALA A 13 -2.59 -2.81 -16.37
N PRO A 14 -1.79 -2.17 -17.23
CA PRO A 14 -0.72 -1.28 -16.77
C PRO A 14 -1.27 0.06 -16.22
N LYS A 15 -0.45 0.81 -15.48
CA LYS A 15 -0.64 2.28 -15.38
C LYS A 15 -0.34 2.86 -16.74
N VAL A 16 -1.02 3.94 -17.08
CA VAL A 16 -0.70 4.75 -18.25
C VAL A 16 -0.78 6.25 -17.96
N ASN A 17 -1.49 6.66 -16.92
CA ASN A 17 -1.49 8.03 -16.42
C ASN A 17 -0.39 8.23 -15.37
N GLU A 18 0.11 9.47 -15.26
CA GLU A 18 0.94 9.87 -14.12
C GLU A 18 0.20 9.59 -12.80
N TYR A 19 0.93 9.33 -11.73
CA TYR A 19 0.36 9.19 -10.39
C TYR A 19 0.88 10.30 -9.48
N LYS A 20 -0.03 11.04 -8.84
CA LYS A 20 0.26 12.19 -7.98
C LYS A 20 0.35 11.86 -6.49
N SER A 21 0.10 10.59 -6.16
CA SER A 21 0.11 10.09 -4.79
C SER A 21 1.02 8.86 -4.65
N PRO A 22 1.44 8.51 -3.42
CA PRO A 22 2.17 7.27 -3.15
C PRO A 22 1.35 6.02 -3.50
N TYR A 23 0.03 6.15 -3.65
CA TYR A 23 -0.88 5.08 -4.00
C TYR A 23 -1.10 5.02 -5.51
N ILE A 24 -0.88 3.83 -6.05
CA ILE A 24 -1.05 3.57 -7.47
C ILE A 24 -2.42 2.93 -7.67
N MET A 25 -3.30 3.69 -8.31
CA MET A 25 -4.63 3.27 -8.72
C MET A 25 -4.61 2.81 -10.17
N CYS A 26 -5.33 1.75 -10.52
CA CYS A 26 -5.39 1.30 -11.90
C CYS A 26 -6.23 2.25 -12.76
N ASP A 27 -5.69 2.64 -13.91
CA ASP A 27 -6.37 3.53 -14.86
C ASP A 27 -7.52 2.86 -15.64
N TYR A 28 -7.72 1.56 -15.51
CA TYR A 28 -8.75 0.81 -16.26
C TYR A 28 -9.89 0.29 -15.40
N CYS A 29 -9.62 0.03 -14.12
CA CYS A 29 -10.59 -0.49 -13.15
C CYS A 29 -10.74 0.34 -11.88
N GLY A 30 -9.89 1.35 -11.66
CA GLY A 30 -9.90 2.16 -10.45
C GLY A 30 -9.52 1.41 -9.16
N SER A 31 -8.98 0.19 -9.27
CA SER A 31 -8.55 -0.59 -8.10
C SER A 31 -7.23 -0.07 -7.55
N PHE A 32 -7.13 0.02 -6.22
CA PHE A 32 -5.88 0.24 -5.52
C PHE A 32 -4.98 -0.98 -5.73
N THR A 33 -3.79 -0.81 -6.30
CA THR A 33 -3.05 -1.96 -6.84
C THR A 33 -1.57 -2.00 -6.53
N ASP A 34 -0.95 -0.88 -6.21
CA ASP A 34 0.46 -0.86 -5.83
C ASP A 34 0.76 0.45 -5.09
N ILE A 35 1.98 0.58 -4.61
CA ILE A 35 2.50 1.82 -4.05
C ILE A 35 3.83 2.21 -4.70
N ASP A 36 4.09 3.51 -4.69
CA ASP A 36 5.40 4.09 -4.98
C ASP A 36 6.04 4.56 -3.68
N TYR A 37 7.07 3.83 -3.24
CA TYR A 37 7.76 4.16 -2.00
C TYR A 37 8.62 5.43 -2.13
N THR A 38 9.06 5.80 -3.32
CA THR A 38 9.84 7.02 -3.55
C THR A 38 8.94 8.23 -3.39
N LEU A 39 7.77 8.25 -4.01
CA LEU A 39 6.79 9.34 -3.79
C LEU A 39 6.29 9.37 -2.35
N GLY A 40 6.14 8.22 -1.69
CA GLY A 40 5.87 8.16 -0.26
C GLY A 40 6.90 8.94 0.55
N LEU A 41 8.18 8.69 0.29
CA LEU A 41 9.28 9.39 0.95
C LEU A 41 9.29 10.89 0.65
N ASP A 42 8.99 11.30 -0.58
CA ASP A 42 8.90 12.71 -0.95
C ASP A 42 7.78 13.41 -0.17
N LYS A 43 6.62 12.76 -0.01
CA LYS A 43 5.51 13.25 0.82
C LYS A 43 5.86 13.33 2.30
N TRP A 44 6.63 12.38 2.82
CA TRP A 44 7.13 12.44 4.20
C TRP A 44 8.06 13.64 4.44
N ASN A 45 8.88 13.95 3.45
CA ASN A 45 9.92 14.99 3.52
C ASN A 45 9.44 16.36 3.02
N GLU A 46 8.17 16.50 2.63
CA GLU A 46 7.61 17.74 2.09
C GLU A 46 7.74 18.93 3.06
N SER A 47 7.73 18.65 4.38
CA SER A 47 7.82 19.66 5.42
C SER A 47 8.60 19.15 6.63
N THR A 48 9.85 19.62 6.76
CA THR A 48 10.70 19.30 7.91
C THR A 48 10.05 19.71 9.24
N VAL A 49 9.38 20.88 9.29
CA VAL A 49 8.69 21.36 10.50
C VAL A 49 7.56 20.41 10.90
N LYS A 50 6.74 19.98 9.95
CA LYS A 50 5.67 19.00 10.19
C LYS A 50 6.25 17.70 10.77
N THR A 51 7.31 17.18 10.15
CA THR A 51 7.95 15.94 10.57
C THR A 51 8.59 16.06 11.96
N LEU A 52 9.22 17.18 12.29
CA LEU A 52 9.77 17.42 13.64
C LEU A 52 8.68 17.46 14.71
N ASN A 53 7.58 18.20 14.45
CA ASN A 53 6.44 18.27 15.37
C ASN A 53 5.78 16.89 15.54
N TYR A 54 5.66 16.13 14.45
CA TYR A 54 5.21 14.74 14.50
C TYR A 54 6.06 13.89 15.45
N GLN A 55 7.39 13.93 15.32
CA GLN A 55 8.27 13.11 16.17
C GLN A 55 8.13 13.47 17.64
N ALA A 56 8.04 14.75 17.99
CA ALA A 56 7.87 15.19 19.38
C ALA A 56 6.58 14.62 20.01
N THR A 57 5.45 14.79 19.33
CA THR A 57 4.15 14.27 19.80
C THR A 57 4.12 12.75 19.82
N LYS A 58 4.68 12.10 18.79
CA LYS A 58 4.82 10.64 18.73
C LYS A 58 5.57 10.12 19.96
N ILE A 59 6.71 10.70 20.33
CA ILE A 59 7.47 10.28 21.50
C ILE A 59 6.62 10.39 22.78
N ALA A 60 5.89 11.49 22.95
CA ALA A 60 5.02 11.67 24.11
C ALA A 60 3.90 10.61 24.19
N LEU A 61 3.26 10.27 23.05
CA LEU A 61 2.24 9.22 22.97
C LEU A 61 2.85 7.83 23.22
N MET A 62 3.98 7.51 22.58
CA MET A 62 4.66 6.23 22.74
C MET A 62 5.07 5.96 24.19
N ASN A 63 5.50 6.99 24.93
CA ASN A 63 5.79 6.86 26.36
C ASN A 63 4.55 6.45 27.18
N LYS A 64 3.38 7.02 26.87
CA LYS A 64 2.11 6.66 27.52
C LYS A 64 1.68 5.24 27.16
N ILE A 65 1.78 4.87 25.88
CA ILE A 65 1.47 3.53 25.36
C ILE A 65 2.33 2.49 26.08
N GLN A 66 3.64 2.74 26.19
CA GLN A 66 4.57 1.84 26.87
C GLN A 66 4.24 1.69 28.37
N ALA A 67 3.86 2.78 29.04
CA ALA A 67 3.46 2.74 30.44
C ALA A 67 2.16 1.93 30.66
N ALA A 68 1.18 2.04 29.75
CA ALA A 68 -0.03 1.23 29.79
C ALA A 68 0.28 -0.26 29.59
N LEU A 69 1.17 -0.58 28.64
CA LEU A 69 1.64 -1.95 28.40
C LEU A 69 2.30 -2.56 29.65
N GLN A 70 3.19 -1.82 30.30
CA GLN A 70 3.88 -2.27 31.52
C GLN A 70 2.91 -2.51 32.70
N ARG A 71 1.80 -1.77 32.77
CA ARG A 71 0.76 -1.98 33.78
C ARG A 71 -0.21 -3.11 33.44
N GLY A 72 -0.14 -3.69 32.24
CA GLY A 72 -1.12 -4.65 31.78
C GLY A 72 -2.47 -4.03 31.38
N ASP A 73 -2.55 -2.71 31.24
CA ASP A 73 -3.80 -1.97 31.03
C ASP A 73 -4.17 -1.95 29.53
N LYS A 74 -4.89 -2.99 29.10
CA LYS A 74 -5.29 -3.16 27.70
C LYS A 74 -6.24 -2.08 27.20
N GLU A 75 -7.18 -1.64 28.04
CA GLU A 75 -8.18 -0.63 27.65
C GLU A 75 -7.52 0.72 27.40
N GLN A 76 -6.63 1.15 28.32
CA GLN A 76 -5.88 2.37 28.13
C GLN A 76 -4.91 2.26 26.95
N TYR A 77 -4.27 1.10 26.76
CA TYR A 77 -3.39 0.87 25.62
C TYR A 77 -4.15 1.02 24.29
N PHE A 78 -5.32 0.39 24.17
CA PHE A 78 -6.17 0.50 22.98
C PHE A 78 -6.56 1.96 22.68
N SER A 79 -7.02 2.69 23.70
CA SER A 79 -7.40 4.10 23.55
C SER A 79 -6.22 4.95 23.05
N LEU A 80 -5.03 4.77 23.62
CA LEU A 80 -3.82 5.48 23.20
C LEU A 80 -3.34 5.08 21.79
N GLN A 81 -3.51 3.83 21.39
CA GLN A 81 -3.23 3.39 20.03
C GLN A 81 -4.16 4.08 19.03
N LYS A 82 -5.45 4.20 19.35
CA LYS A 82 -6.42 4.92 18.52
C LYS A 82 -6.04 6.39 18.37
N ASP A 83 -5.68 7.06 19.47
CA ASP A 83 -5.17 8.45 19.44
C ASP A 83 -3.91 8.59 18.58
N PHE A 84 -2.98 7.63 18.68
CA PHE A 84 -1.76 7.64 17.87
C PHE A 84 -2.06 7.49 16.38
N TRP A 85 -2.90 6.55 15.98
CA TRP A 85 -3.24 6.34 14.58
C TRP A 85 -4.04 7.51 13.99
N ASP A 86 -5.03 8.06 14.72
CA ASP A 86 -5.76 9.27 14.30
C ASP A 86 -4.79 10.44 14.11
N TYR A 87 -3.89 10.68 15.08
CA TYR A 87 -2.86 11.71 14.96
C TYR A 87 -1.95 11.51 13.74
N TYR A 88 -1.50 10.27 13.50
CA TYR A 88 -0.65 9.93 12.37
C TYR A 88 -1.32 10.28 11.03
N TYR A 89 -2.55 9.80 10.80
CA TYR A 89 -3.24 10.02 9.53
C TYR A 89 -3.71 11.47 9.33
N ARG A 90 -4.01 12.21 10.41
CA ARG A 90 -4.26 13.66 10.32
C ARG A 90 -3.01 14.44 9.95
N THR A 91 -1.85 14.01 10.45
CA THR A 91 -0.58 14.67 10.16
C THR A 91 -0.10 14.35 8.74
N PHE A 92 -0.23 13.09 8.33
CA PHE A 92 0.20 12.57 7.03
C PHE A 92 -0.97 11.94 6.26
N PRO A 93 -1.94 12.72 5.77
CA PRO A 93 -3.11 12.19 5.06
C PRO A 93 -2.74 11.48 3.75
N ALA A 94 -1.58 11.78 3.16
CA ALA A 94 -1.06 11.07 1.99
C ALA A 94 -0.70 9.59 2.27
N TYR A 95 -0.69 9.18 3.55
CA TYR A 95 -0.51 7.80 4.01
C TYR A 95 -1.82 7.12 4.40
N LEU A 96 -2.97 7.76 4.15
CA LEU A 96 -4.27 7.13 4.27
C LEU A 96 -4.65 6.49 2.92
N PRO A 97 -4.94 5.17 2.87
CA PRO A 97 -5.39 4.50 1.65
C PRO A 97 -6.53 5.25 0.93
N PRO A 98 -6.51 5.38 -0.42
CA PRO A 98 -7.52 6.13 -1.16
C PRO A 98 -8.93 5.53 -1.09
N SER A 99 -9.04 4.27 -0.72
CA SER A 99 -10.29 3.55 -0.46
C SER A 99 -11.03 4.04 0.79
N ILE A 100 -10.32 4.74 1.69
CA ILE A 100 -10.87 5.38 2.88
C ILE A 100 -11.32 6.79 2.47
N ASP A 101 -12.48 6.84 1.84
CA ASP A 101 -13.04 8.02 1.16
C ASP A 101 -14.21 8.66 1.94
N ASP A 102 -14.56 8.11 3.10
CA ASP A 102 -15.59 8.63 3.99
C ASP A 102 -15.25 8.44 5.47
N GLY A 103 -16.05 9.07 6.34
CA GLY A 103 -15.85 9.04 7.79
C GLY A 103 -16.16 7.69 8.45
N TYR A 104 -17.01 6.86 7.85
CA TYR A 104 -17.34 5.53 8.38
C TYR A 104 -16.18 4.57 8.18
N LYS A 105 -15.63 4.51 6.95
CA LYS A 105 -14.43 3.74 6.64
C LYS A 105 -13.23 4.21 7.44
N TYR A 106 -13.08 5.53 7.64
CA TYR A 106 -12.00 6.06 8.47
C TYR A 106 -12.11 5.59 9.92
N ARG A 107 -13.30 5.66 10.51
CA ARG A 107 -13.56 5.15 11.87
C ARG A 107 -13.23 3.66 11.97
N ASP A 108 -13.74 2.85 11.05
CA ASP A 108 -13.57 1.39 11.10
C ASP A 108 -12.10 1.00 10.87
N TYR A 109 -11.41 1.71 9.98
CA TYR A 109 -9.97 1.56 9.78
C TYR A 109 -9.17 1.88 11.04
N LEU A 110 -9.45 3.01 11.70
CA LEU A 110 -8.79 3.38 12.95
C LEU A 110 -9.02 2.35 14.05
N GLU A 111 -10.24 1.81 14.15
CA GLU A 111 -10.59 0.77 15.12
C GLU A 111 -9.73 -0.48 14.91
N VAL A 112 -9.61 -0.95 13.67
CA VAL A 112 -8.75 -2.10 13.32
C VAL A 112 -7.29 -1.81 13.60
N CYS A 113 -6.79 -0.61 13.29
CA CYS A 113 -5.40 -0.23 13.60
C CYS A 113 -5.14 -0.27 15.11
N ALA A 114 -6.06 0.24 15.93
CA ALA A 114 -5.93 0.24 17.38
C ALA A 114 -6.04 -1.16 17.99
N GLU A 115 -7.03 -1.96 17.58
CA GLU A 115 -7.25 -3.33 18.08
C GLU A 115 -6.05 -4.21 17.71
N SER A 116 -5.62 -4.20 16.45
CA SER A 116 -4.49 -5.01 15.99
C SER A 116 -3.17 -4.64 16.68
N SER A 117 -2.92 -3.35 16.92
CA SER A 117 -1.76 -2.90 17.69
C SER A 117 -1.83 -3.36 19.15
N THR A 118 -3.02 -3.39 19.74
CA THR A 118 -3.26 -3.86 21.10
C THR A 118 -3.08 -5.37 21.22
N GLU A 119 -3.66 -6.15 20.30
CA GLU A 119 -3.46 -7.60 20.27
C GLU A 119 -1.97 -7.96 20.15
N TYR A 120 -1.24 -7.31 19.23
CA TYR A 120 0.20 -7.54 19.08
C TYR A 120 1.02 -7.09 20.28
N GLY A 121 0.67 -5.96 20.91
CA GLY A 121 1.38 -5.47 22.09
C GLY A 121 1.35 -6.44 23.27
N PHE A 122 0.27 -7.20 23.41
CA PHE A 122 0.02 -8.11 24.54
C PHE A 122 0.20 -9.59 24.24
N ASP A 123 0.55 -9.96 23.01
CA ASP A 123 0.81 -11.34 22.63
C ASP A 123 2.33 -11.63 22.72
N PRO A 124 2.74 -12.60 23.59
CA PRO A 124 4.15 -12.94 23.82
C PRO A 124 4.94 -13.24 22.54
N LYS A 125 4.30 -13.83 21.53
CA LYS A 125 4.97 -14.17 20.27
C LYS A 125 5.50 -12.92 19.57
N TRP A 126 4.71 -11.85 19.51
CA TRP A 126 5.14 -10.60 18.86
C TRP A 126 6.17 -9.86 19.70
N GLN A 127 6.13 -10.01 21.02
CA GLN A 127 7.16 -9.48 21.92
C GLN A 127 8.51 -10.18 21.68
N GLU A 128 8.53 -11.50 21.55
CA GLU A 128 9.73 -12.28 21.19
C GLU A 128 10.30 -11.85 19.84
N TYR A 129 9.44 -11.66 18.84
CA TYR A 129 9.84 -11.13 17.54
C TYR A 129 10.45 -9.72 17.65
N GLY A 130 9.86 -8.84 18.44
CA GLY A 130 10.40 -7.50 18.70
C GLY A 130 11.80 -7.54 19.34
N VAL A 131 11.99 -8.39 20.35
CA VAL A 131 13.31 -8.61 20.99
C VAL A 131 14.33 -9.13 19.97
N LYS A 132 13.94 -10.12 19.15
CA LYS A 132 14.83 -10.70 18.15
C LYS A 132 15.21 -9.69 17.06
N GLN A 133 14.26 -8.88 16.59
CA GLN A 133 14.52 -7.81 15.65
C GLN A 133 15.52 -6.79 16.23
N GLN A 134 15.32 -6.36 17.48
CA GLN A 134 16.26 -5.46 18.16
C GLN A 134 17.65 -6.07 18.25
N GLN A 135 17.77 -7.34 18.66
CA GLN A 135 19.06 -8.02 18.73
C GLN A 135 19.78 -8.05 17.39
N LEU A 136 19.07 -8.38 16.31
CA LEU A 136 19.64 -8.39 14.95
C LEU A 136 20.08 -6.98 14.53
N GLN A 137 19.27 -5.96 14.81
CA GLN A 137 19.59 -4.56 14.49
C GLN A 137 20.82 -4.05 15.26
N HIS A 138 20.97 -4.42 16.54
CA HIS A 138 22.16 -4.06 17.33
C HIS A 138 23.42 -4.81 16.89
N SER A 139 23.28 -5.97 16.23
CA SER A 139 24.41 -6.74 15.72
C SER A 139 24.96 -6.24 14.38
N LEU A 140 24.36 -5.20 13.81
CA LEU A 140 24.79 -4.62 12.54
C LEU A 140 26.11 -3.87 12.70
N THR A 141 27.03 -4.15 11.78
CA THR A 141 28.30 -3.43 11.67
C THR A 141 28.20 -2.41 10.54
N TYR A 142 28.67 -1.19 10.80
CA TYR A 142 28.70 -0.11 9.82
C TYR A 142 30.15 0.24 9.46
N TYR A 143 30.35 0.67 8.23
CA TYR A 143 31.62 1.18 7.72
C TYR A 143 31.37 2.40 6.83
N ASN A 144 32.41 3.17 6.51
CA ASN A 144 32.31 4.28 5.58
C ASN A 144 33.16 3.98 4.35
N ASP A 145 32.57 4.10 3.17
CA ASP A 145 33.23 3.81 1.87
C ASP A 145 33.63 5.08 1.09
N GLY A 146 33.51 6.25 1.72
CA GLY A 146 33.72 7.56 1.08
C GLY A 146 32.47 8.18 0.46
N THR A 147 31.37 7.44 0.32
CA THR A 147 30.07 7.94 -0.19
C THR A 147 29.02 8.09 0.92
N GLY A 148 29.27 7.49 2.08
CA GLY A 148 28.40 7.55 3.24
C GLY A 148 28.63 6.38 4.19
N ASN A 149 27.83 6.31 5.26
CA ASN A 149 27.84 5.14 6.14
C ASN A 149 27.07 4.00 5.47
N LYS A 150 27.72 2.85 5.34
CA LYS A 150 27.19 1.61 4.81
C LYS A 150 27.07 0.56 5.90
N VAL A 151 26.15 -0.38 5.74
CA VAL A 151 25.99 -1.54 6.61
C VAL A 151 26.61 -2.77 5.95
N GLU A 152 27.25 -3.63 6.76
CA GLU A 152 27.78 -4.90 6.29
C GLU A 152 26.65 -5.82 5.78
N SER A 153 26.85 -6.39 4.58
CA SER A 153 25.82 -7.11 3.82
C SER A 153 25.25 -8.32 4.57
N THR A 154 26.10 -9.16 5.16
CA THR A 154 25.68 -10.41 5.83
C THR A 154 24.77 -10.14 7.02
N GLY A 155 25.16 -9.21 7.89
CA GLY A 155 24.35 -8.79 9.04
C GLY A 155 23.02 -8.17 8.60
N PHE A 156 23.06 -7.29 7.60
CA PHE A 156 21.86 -6.65 7.06
C PHE A 156 20.86 -7.67 6.50
N PHE A 157 21.28 -8.59 5.63
CA PHE A 157 20.36 -9.55 5.02
C PHE A 157 19.77 -10.53 6.05
N ARG A 158 20.50 -10.86 7.12
CA ARG A 158 19.92 -11.62 8.25
C ARG A 158 18.79 -10.86 8.95
N LEU A 159 18.94 -9.56 9.18
CA LEU A 159 17.87 -8.71 9.71
C LEU A 159 16.70 -8.61 8.72
N ALA A 160 17.00 -8.41 7.44
CA ALA A 160 15.99 -8.22 6.41
C ALA A 160 15.14 -9.47 6.18
N ASP A 161 15.76 -10.66 6.09
CA ASP A 161 15.06 -11.94 5.99
C ASP A 161 14.14 -12.17 7.19
N PHE A 162 14.64 -11.89 8.40
CA PHE A 162 13.84 -11.99 9.62
C PHE A 162 12.64 -11.04 9.59
N PHE A 163 12.85 -9.77 9.23
CA PHE A 163 11.78 -8.77 9.18
C PHE A 163 10.71 -9.11 8.12
N VAL A 164 11.13 -9.59 6.93
CA VAL A 164 10.21 -10.06 5.90
C VAL A 164 9.40 -11.25 6.39
N GLY A 165 10.04 -12.25 7.00
CA GLY A 165 9.38 -13.42 7.55
C GLY A 165 8.35 -13.08 8.63
N MET A 166 8.77 -12.30 9.63
CA MET A 166 7.91 -11.80 10.70
C MET A 166 6.70 -11.04 10.15
N THR A 167 6.90 -10.17 9.16
CA THR A 167 5.80 -9.37 8.60
C THR A 167 4.83 -10.24 7.79
N LYS A 168 5.32 -11.23 7.03
CA LYS A 168 4.44 -12.18 6.33
C LYS A 168 3.56 -12.96 7.31
N ASP A 169 4.14 -13.42 8.43
CA ASP A 169 3.37 -14.12 9.45
C ASP A 169 2.34 -13.19 10.13
N GLY A 170 2.71 -11.94 10.43
CA GLY A 170 1.78 -10.92 10.93
C GLY A 170 0.63 -10.65 9.97
N MET A 171 0.92 -10.47 8.69
CA MET A 171 -0.06 -10.26 7.63
C MET A 171 -1.05 -11.43 7.53
N ARG A 172 -0.54 -12.67 7.56
CA ARG A 172 -1.39 -13.87 7.56
C ARG A 172 -2.35 -13.86 8.75
N VAL A 173 -1.83 -13.72 9.97
CA VAL A 173 -2.66 -13.68 11.19
C VAL A 173 -3.68 -12.52 11.14
N PHE A 174 -3.29 -11.36 10.61
CA PHE A 174 -4.15 -10.20 10.48
C PHE A 174 -5.33 -10.46 9.54
N TYR A 175 -5.08 -10.96 8.32
CA TYR A 175 -6.14 -11.15 7.33
C TYR A 175 -6.98 -12.43 7.53
N GLU A 176 -6.47 -13.40 8.30
CA GLU A 176 -7.23 -14.57 8.78
C GLU A 176 -8.17 -14.22 9.96
N ASN A 177 -7.95 -13.09 10.65
CA ASN A 177 -8.77 -12.70 11.80
C ASN A 177 -10.11 -12.09 11.34
N PRO A 178 -11.26 -12.72 11.65
CA PRO A 178 -12.57 -12.22 11.21
C PRO A 178 -12.94 -10.86 11.80
N LYS A 179 -12.33 -10.44 12.91
CA LYS A 179 -12.51 -9.08 13.47
C LYS A 179 -12.07 -7.98 12.48
N TYR A 180 -11.13 -8.30 11.58
CA TYR A 180 -10.52 -7.35 10.66
C TYR A 180 -11.06 -7.50 9.24
N ALA A 181 -12.19 -8.17 9.05
CA ALA A 181 -12.75 -8.47 7.74
C ALA A 181 -12.90 -7.24 6.83
N ILE A 182 -13.23 -6.08 7.40
CA ILE A 182 -13.34 -4.80 6.67
C ILE A 182 -12.06 -4.43 5.91
N MET A 183 -10.90 -4.90 6.38
CA MET A 183 -9.62 -4.63 5.74
C MET A 183 -9.50 -5.23 4.34
N HIS A 184 -10.22 -6.31 4.05
CA HIS A 184 -10.27 -6.88 2.70
C HIS A 184 -10.89 -5.90 1.69
N ASP A 185 -11.83 -5.05 2.15
CA ASP A 185 -12.46 -4.02 1.33
C ASP A 185 -11.62 -2.73 1.28
N LEU A 186 -10.95 -2.40 2.38
CA LEU A 186 -10.17 -1.17 2.49
C LEU A 186 -8.81 -1.29 1.81
N ILE A 187 -8.07 -2.38 2.01
CA ILE A 187 -6.71 -2.49 1.47
C ILE A 187 -6.49 -3.91 0.96
N PRO A 188 -6.23 -4.09 -0.36
CA PRO A 188 -5.84 -5.40 -0.87
C PRO A 188 -4.60 -5.92 -0.14
N GLU A 189 -4.63 -7.17 0.31
CA GLU A 189 -3.57 -7.77 1.14
C GLU A 189 -2.17 -7.61 0.54
N GLN A 190 -2.03 -7.88 -0.76
CA GLN A 190 -0.76 -7.75 -1.48
C GLN A 190 -0.21 -6.32 -1.45
N VAL A 191 -1.10 -5.33 -1.47
CA VAL A 191 -0.75 -3.91 -1.39
C VAL A 191 -0.41 -3.52 0.04
N HIS A 192 -1.17 -4.01 1.02
CA HIS A 192 -0.88 -3.77 2.44
C HIS A 192 0.49 -4.35 2.84
N MET A 193 0.87 -5.53 2.34
CA MET A 193 2.22 -6.09 2.55
C MET A 193 3.31 -5.13 2.03
N LYS A 194 3.15 -4.62 0.81
CA LYS A 194 4.08 -3.62 0.26
C LYS A 194 4.10 -2.36 1.11
N MET A 195 2.95 -1.85 1.56
CA MET A 195 2.89 -0.70 2.46
C MET A 195 3.73 -0.91 3.72
N LYS A 196 3.59 -2.06 4.39
CA LYS A 196 4.39 -2.40 5.57
C LYS A 196 5.89 -2.50 5.27
N MET A 197 6.24 -3.06 4.11
CA MET A 197 7.65 -3.17 3.68
C MET A 197 8.26 -1.83 3.23
N SER A 198 7.46 -0.89 2.73
CA SER A 198 7.96 0.34 2.11
C SER A 198 8.81 1.19 3.05
N MET A 199 8.39 1.35 4.31
CA MET A 199 9.16 2.10 5.30
C MET A 199 10.49 1.42 5.62
N PHE A 200 10.49 0.08 5.71
CA PHE A 200 11.71 -0.68 5.93
C PHE A 200 12.68 -0.50 4.75
N VAL A 201 12.16 -0.56 3.52
CA VAL A 201 12.97 -0.30 2.33
C VAL A 201 13.53 1.13 2.33
N GLN A 202 12.68 2.14 2.53
CA GLN A 202 13.07 3.55 2.55
C GLN A 202 14.18 3.85 3.55
N VAL A 203 14.11 3.27 4.75
CA VAL A 203 15.09 3.49 5.81
C VAL A 203 16.46 2.88 5.46
N TRP A 204 16.49 1.71 4.83
CA TRP A 204 17.73 0.96 4.65
C TRP A 204 18.47 1.24 3.34
N ILE A 205 17.76 1.61 2.26
CA ILE A 205 18.39 1.86 0.95
C ILE A 205 19.63 2.78 1.02
N PRO A 206 19.63 3.92 1.75
CA PRO A 206 20.81 4.78 1.84
C PRO A 206 22.07 4.11 2.40
N TYR A 207 21.90 3.09 3.24
CA TYR A 207 23.00 2.37 3.92
C TYR A 207 23.54 1.18 3.12
N LEU A 208 22.99 0.90 1.94
CA LEU A 208 23.38 -0.25 1.13
C LEU A 208 24.28 0.16 -0.03
N THR A 209 25.12 -0.78 -0.47
CA THR A 209 25.82 -0.70 -1.76
C THR A 209 24.82 -0.89 -2.90
N ASP A 210 25.14 -0.46 -4.13
CA ASP A 210 24.23 -0.62 -5.26
C ASP A 210 23.82 -2.08 -5.50
N ALA A 211 24.77 -3.02 -5.35
CA ALA A 211 24.51 -4.46 -5.47
C ALA A 211 23.57 -4.97 -4.37
N ASP A 212 23.76 -4.53 -3.12
CA ASP A 212 22.88 -4.91 -2.02
C ASP A 212 21.51 -4.24 -2.13
N GLN A 213 21.42 -3.01 -2.65
CA GLN A 213 20.14 -2.35 -2.95
C GLN A 213 19.34 -3.15 -3.97
N GLU A 214 19.95 -3.57 -5.07
CA GLU A 214 19.26 -4.38 -6.09
C GLU A 214 18.74 -5.70 -5.50
N ARG A 215 19.59 -6.41 -4.75
CA ARG A 215 19.21 -7.65 -4.06
C ARG A 215 18.06 -7.42 -3.08
N PHE A 216 18.12 -6.35 -2.29
CA PHE A 216 17.13 -6.02 -1.28
C PHE A 216 15.78 -5.62 -1.90
N LEU A 217 15.80 -4.79 -2.95
CA LEU A 217 14.61 -4.40 -3.70
C LEU A 217 13.94 -5.62 -4.35
N LYS A 218 14.72 -6.56 -4.90
CA LYS A 218 14.19 -7.81 -5.45
C LYS A 218 13.54 -8.67 -4.36
N MET A 219 14.20 -8.83 -3.21
CA MET A 219 13.70 -9.60 -2.07
C MET A 219 12.38 -9.04 -1.50
N THR A 220 12.24 -7.72 -1.50
CA THR A 220 11.07 -7.02 -0.93
C THR A 220 9.97 -6.72 -1.95
N GLY A 221 10.16 -7.09 -3.23
CA GLY A 221 9.18 -6.86 -4.29
C GLY A 221 9.09 -5.39 -4.75
N PHE A 222 10.16 -4.63 -4.51
CA PHE A 222 10.34 -3.22 -4.92
C PHE A 222 11.37 -3.04 -6.03
N SER A 223 11.77 -4.10 -6.74
CA SER A 223 12.56 -3.96 -7.96
C SER A 223 11.76 -3.13 -8.97
N MET A 224 12.01 -1.82 -8.99
CA MET A 224 11.29 -0.86 -9.82
C MET A 224 11.88 -0.89 -11.21
N GLN A 225 11.08 -1.29 -12.19
CA GLN A 225 11.37 -1.00 -13.59
C GLN A 225 10.54 0.23 -13.95
N TYR A 226 11.15 1.39 -14.07
CA TYR A 226 10.50 2.52 -14.71
C TYR A 226 10.59 2.32 -16.21
N VAL A 227 9.47 2.45 -16.91
CA VAL A 227 9.42 2.38 -18.36
C VAL A 227 8.86 3.68 -18.90
N ASP A 228 9.41 4.13 -20.02
CA ASP A 228 8.75 5.15 -20.82
C ASP A 228 7.56 4.50 -21.51
N ILE A 229 6.36 4.99 -21.20
CA ILE A 229 5.13 4.54 -21.84
C ILE A 229 4.66 5.64 -22.80
N GLU A 230 4.43 5.27 -24.05
CA GLU A 230 3.61 6.05 -24.96
C GLU A 230 2.15 5.96 -24.49
N ARG A 231 1.50 7.12 -24.36
CA ARG A 231 0.12 7.18 -23.90
C ARG A 231 -0.76 6.38 -24.88
N PRO A 232 -1.47 5.33 -24.43
CA PRO A 232 -2.31 4.52 -25.30
C PRO A 232 -3.50 5.36 -25.79
N ALA A 233 -4.20 4.87 -26.82
CA ALA A 233 -5.46 5.46 -27.27
C ALA A 233 -6.46 5.62 -26.12
N GLY A 234 -7.24 6.70 -26.18
CA GLY A 234 -8.13 7.09 -25.10
C GLY A 234 -8.75 8.45 -25.37
N ARG A 235 -9.54 8.92 -24.41
CA ARG A 235 -10.23 10.21 -24.48
C ARG A 235 -10.10 10.97 -23.17
N THR A 236 -10.25 12.27 -23.26
CA THR A 236 -10.47 13.11 -22.09
C THR A 236 -11.95 13.07 -21.70
N GLY A 237 -12.22 13.02 -20.41
CA GLY A 237 -13.55 13.14 -19.83
C GLY A 237 -13.50 13.91 -18.51
N GLU A 238 -14.63 13.96 -17.82
CA GLU A 238 -14.74 14.62 -16.52
C GLU A 238 -15.05 13.60 -15.43
N CYS A 239 -14.49 13.83 -14.24
CA CYS A 239 -14.88 13.09 -13.05
C CYS A 239 -16.36 13.33 -12.73
N GLU A 240 -17.12 12.26 -12.52
CA GLU A 240 -18.55 12.37 -12.20
C GLU A 240 -18.83 13.11 -10.87
N HIS A 241 -17.83 13.16 -9.96
CA HIS A 241 -17.95 13.72 -8.62
C HIS A 241 -17.46 15.16 -8.50
N CYS A 242 -16.24 15.46 -9.00
CA CYS A 242 -15.60 16.77 -8.82
C CYS A 242 -15.41 17.57 -10.11
N LYS A 243 -15.82 17.02 -11.26
CA LYS A 243 -15.67 17.63 -12.59
C LYS A 243 -14.23 17.90 -13.04
N ALA A 244 -13.23 17.45 -12.28
CA ALA A 244 -11.85 17.49 -12.73
C ALA A 244 -11.68 16.71 -14.03
N GLU A 245 -10.85 17.24 -14.92
CA GLU A 245 -10.47 16.57 -16.16
C GLU A 245 -9.71 15.27 -15.85
N ILE A 246 -10.12 14.19 -16.50
CA ILE A 246 -9.49 12.87 -16.36
C ILE A 246 -9.25 12.25 -17.73
N TYR A 247 -8.12 11.56 -17.88
CA TYR A 247 -7.86 10.75 -19.06
C TYR A 247 -8.41 9.34 -18.88
N ILE A 248 -9.14 8.88 -19.89
CA ILE A 248 -9.82 7.60 -19.92
C ILE A 248 -9.20 6.78 -21.05
N PRO A 249 -8.30 5.83 -20.74
CA PRO A 249 -7.79 4.89 -21.74
C PRO A 249 -8.92 4.07 -22.36
N GLU A 250 -8.81 3.70 -23.63
CA GLU A 250 -9.77 2.79 -24.27
C GLU A 250 -9.86 1.45 -23.53
N GLY A 251 -11.08 0.90 -23.41
CA GLY A 251 -11.33 -0.33 -22.65
C GLY A 251 -11.39 -0.16 -21.13
N SER A 252 -11.25 1.08 -20.63
CA SER A 252 -11.48 1.36 -19.21
C SER A 252 -12.96 1.27 -18.87
N TYR A 253 -13.31 0.53 -17.83
CA TYR A 253 -14.68 0.49 -17.31
C TYR A 253 -14.87 1.37 -16.08
N LYS A 254 -13.79 1.64 -15.33
CA LYS A 254 -13.79 2.51 -14.16
C LYS A 254 -12.43 3.20 -14.03
N VAL A 255 -12.43 4.50 -13.82
CA VAL A 255 -11.20 5.30 -13.71
C VAL A 255 -11.16 6.00 -12.35
N HIS A 256 -10.00 6.07 -11.73
CA HIS A 256 -9.83 6.77 -10.46
C HIS A 256 -9.53 8.26 -10.70
N CYS A 257 -10.26 9.15 -10.03
CA CYS A 257 -9.95 10.57 -10.04
C CYS A 257 -8.98 10.92 -8.91
N GLU A 258 -7.74 11.24 -9.26
CA GLU A 258 -6.72 11.63 -8.28
C GLU A 258 -6.99 12.99 -7.60
N SER A 259 -7.93 13.78 -8.11
CA SER A 259 -8.30 15.08 -7.50
C SER A 259 -9.26 14.95 -6.33
N CYS A 260 -10.22 14.01 -6.39
CA CYS A 260 -11.21 13.83 -5.33
C CYS A 260 -11.22 12.41 -4.73
N HIS A 261 -10.28 11.56 -5.16
CA HIS A 261 -10.12 10.17 -4.72
C HIS A 261 -11.34 9.27 -4.93
N LYS A 262 -12.24 9.67 -5.84
CA LYS A 262 -13.43 8.88 -6.19
C LYS A 262 -13.28 8.25 -7.56
N ASN A 263 -13.92 7.12 -7.74
CA ASN A 263 -13.95 6.44 -9.03
C ASN A 263 -15.08 6.98 -9.90
N THR A 264 -14.80 7.17 -11.19
CA THR A 264 -15.77 7.53 -12.22
C THR A 264 -16.09 6.31 -13.07
N LYS A 265 -17.37 6.02 -13.28
CA LYS A 265 -17.81 4.90 -14.11
C LYS A 265 -17.69 5.28 -15.59
N VAL A 266 -17.13 4.41 -16.42
CA VAL A 266 -16.86 4.69 -17.84
C VAL A 266 -17.66 3.75 -18.75
N GLN A 267 -17.32 2.46 -18.75
CA GLN A 267 -17.96 1.44 -19.58
C GLN A 267 -18.78 0.51 -18.68
N GLN A 268 -20.07 0.39 -18.96
CA GLN A 268 -21.00 -0.39 -18.14
C GLN A 268 -21.38 -1.72 -18.79
N GLN A 269 -20.93 -1.97 -20.02
CA GLN A 269 -21.25 -3.17 -20.79
C GLN A 269 -20.02 -3.71 -21.53
N PHE A 270 -19.93 -5.04 -21.68
CA PHE A 270 -18.95 -5.70 -22.54
C PHE A 270 -19.63 -6.69 -23.48
N LYS A 271 -19.07 -6.89 -24.67
CA LYS A 271 -19.51 -7.96 -25.59
C LYS A 271 -18.79 -9.25 -25.29
N CYS A 272 -19.55 -10.34 -25.16
CA CYS A 272 -18.97 -11.67 -25.07
C CYS A 272 -18.24 -12.02 -26.36
N MET A 273 -16.99 -12.46 -26.26
CA MET A 273 -16.18 -12.84 -27.42
C MET A 273 -16.69 -14.10 -28.13
N SER A 274 -17.47 -14.93 -27.42
CA SER A 274 -18.02 -16.19 -27.96
C SER A 274 -19.43 -16.01 -28.54
N CYS A 275 -20.38 -15.55 -27.74
CA CYS A 275 -21.79 -15.45 -28.18
C CYS A 275 -22.19 -14.05 -28.68
N GLY A 276 -21.33 -13.04 -28.55
CA GLY A 276 -21.61 -11.67 -28.99
C GLY A 276 -22.60 -10.88 -28.13
N ALA A 277 -23.17 -11.49 -27.09
CA ALA A 277 -24.15 -10.85 -26.19
C ALA A 277 -23.54 -9.68 -25.40
N ASP A 278 -24.31 -8.62 -25.21
CA ASP A 278 -23.97 -7.49 -24.35
C ASP A 278 -24.24 -7.87 -22.87
N ASN A 279 -23.18 -7.87 -22.07
CA ASN A 279 -23.20 -8.20 -20.65
C ASN A 279 -22.95 -6.94 -19.82
N LYS A 280 -23.51 -6.86 -18.61
CA LYS A 280 -23.17 -5.77 -17.69
C LYS A 280 -21.78 -6.00 -17.10
N VAL A 281 -21.04 -4.92 -16.87
CA VAL A 281 -19.79 -4.97 -16.10
C VAL A 281 -20.14 -4.90 -14.60
N PRO A 282 -19.85 -5.93 -13.79
CA PRO A 282 -20.01 -5.89 -12.33
C PRO A 282 -19.18 -4.77 -11.72
N GLU A 283 -19.58 -4.31 -10.52
CA GLU A 283 -18.84 -3.26 -9.81
C GLU A 283 -17.41 -3.68 -9.41
N PHE A 284 -17.24 -4.98 -9.12
CA PHE A 284 -15.98 -5.64 -8.83
C PHE A 284 -15.84 -6.86 -9.74
N PRO A 285 -15.47 -6.68 -11.02
CA PRO A 285 -15.45 -7.79 -11.96
C PRO A 285 -14.35 -8.78 -11.60
N ALA A 286 -14.71 -10.05 -11.46
CA ALA A 286 -13.78 -11.14 -11.27
C ALA A 286 -12.87 -11.33 -12.49
N LYS A 287 -11.81 -12.13 -12.30
CA LYS A 287 -10.93 -12.56 -13.38
C LYS A 287 -10.87 -14.07 -13.48
N PRO A 288 -11.31 -14.65 -14.60
CA PRO A 288 -12.09 -14.03 -15.69
C PRO A 288 -13.51 -13.63 -15.25
N ILE A 289 -14.25 -12.93 -16.14
CA ILE A 289 -15.68 -12.67 -15.96
C ILE A 289 -16.50 -13.57 -16.87
N ASP A 290 -17.46 -14.28 -16.32
CA ASP A 290 -18.34 -15.15 -17.11
C ASP A 290 -19.40 -14.34 -17.84
N CYS A 291 -19.67 -14.71 -19.09
CA CYS A 291 -20.83 -14.22 -19.80
C CYS A 291 -22.10 -14.75 -19.10
N GLU A 292 -23.02 -13.85 -18.73
CA GLU A 292 -24.30 -14.19 -18.10
C GLU A 292 -25.18 -15.08 -19.00
N PHE A 293 -24.91 -15.10 -20.31
CA PHE A 293 -25.69 -15.85 -21.30
C PHE A 293 -25.11 -17.20 -21.68
N CYS A 294 -23.78 -17.31 -21.80
CA CYS A 294 -23.15 -18.55 -22.29
C CYS A 294 -22.10 -19.14 -21.33
N GLY A 295 -21.84 -18.51 -20.19
CA GLY A 295 -20.88 -18.98 -19.18
C GLY A 295 -19.41 -18.95 -19.64
N VAL A 296 -19.12 -18.46 -20.85
CA VAL A 296 -17.74 -18.35 -21.33
C VAL A 296 -17.02 -17.26 -20.58
N GLU A 297 -15.79 -17.56 -20.16
CA GLU A 297 -14.86 -16.62 -19.56
C GLU A 297 -14.46 -15.51 -20.55
N ASN A 298 -14.64 -14.26 -20.16
CA ASN A 298 -14.24 -13.08 -20.90
C ASN A 298 -13.21 -12.28 -20.11
N ARG A 299 -12.44 -11.47 -20.84
CA ARG A 299 -11.52 -10.49 -20.24
C ARG A 299 -11.97 -9.10 -20.66
N LEU A 300 -12.32 -8.28 -19.67
CA LEU A 300 -12.74 -6.89 -19.91
C LEU A 300 -11.61 -6.04 -20.49
N ILE A 301 -10.36 -6.38 -20.17
CA ILE A 301 -9.18 -5.64 -20.61
C ILE A 301 -8.25 -6.62 -21.31
N GLN A 302 -7.91 -6.30 -22.57
CA GLN A 302 -6.84 -6.98 -23.27
C GLN A 302 -5.51 -6.57 -22.65
N ARG A 303 -4.62 -7.54 -22.41
CA ARG A 303 -3.28 -7.25 -21.91
C ARG A 303 -2.56 -6.39 -22.96
N LEU A 304 -2.24 -5.15 -22.60
CA LEU A 304 -1.39 -4.28 -23.44
C LEU A 304 0.06 -4.76 -23.49
N PHE A 305 0.47 -5.60 -22.54
CA PHE A 305 1.76 -6.27 -22.51
C PHE A 305 1.58 -7.76 -22.21
N GLY A 306 2.06 -8.61 -23.11
CA GLY A 306 2.14 -10.07 -22.97
C GLY A 306 3.33 -10.49 -22.15
#